data_AF-A0A7V6IN00-F1
#
_entry.id   AF-A0A7V6IN00-F1
#
_cell.length_a   1.000
_cell.length_b   1.000
_cell.length_c   1.000
_cell.angle_alpha   90.00
_cell.angle_beta   90.00
_cell.angle_gamma   90.00
#
_symmetry.space_group_name_H-M   'P 1'
#
loop_
_entity.id
_entity.type
_entity.pdbx_description
1 polymer ?
#
loop_
_entity_poly.entity_id
_entity_poly.type
_entity_poly.pdbx_seq_one_letter_code
_entity_poly.pdbx_strand_id
1 'polypeptide(L)'
;MYEINKQELRIKLLERRIQLTEEQRTEQSSEIIKHLLNSDYYKNANLIFTFYSMPEEVNTEALIKCALSDGKRVAVPVTFAAGRMEAFQIFSDTKLYQDKLGIRSPDPELSEPVDPEDIDLTVVPLLGYNLHGYRIGYGSGYYDRFLPRLSAKCTKVGIAFDNQKIDSLPAGVDDYPLDEVLTPQGFVKLQSRIETHCHSAEFSIDCGRSLAELVNEAEKKNFKVLTLTDHYDKDIIKGRAYPGKTKVGSNPQKDEWIFNLDQYVDFVQAEQVKLKERNSCTELLLGIELGYQDYLAEDYKKVIPNYPFDLIIGSIHIMYLDDFAINGNALYGQGKQKAYDDYLKALIEMVESGLDFDVLGHFDYVIRYSGYADPKMYYQDHAELFDHLFKAIITRGISLEVNTRTRYRQIRSREQDWGMTDLAIFARYYELGGRMITPATDAHAEEELFCLISETIRRLKQIGFTQGTYFKARQPIYYDLL
;
A
#
# COMPACT_ATOMS: atom_id res chain seq x y z
N MET A 1 5.89 11.11 16.49
CA MET A 1 5.84 10.00 17.48
C MET A 1 6.37 8.65 16.95
N TYR A 2 6.86 8.52 15.70
CA TYR A 2 7.30 7.23 15.15
C TYR A 2 8.73 6.78 15.57
N GLU A 3 9.61 7.69 15.97
CA GLU A 3 11.03 7.37 16.24
C GLU A 3 11.27 6.51 17.49
N ILE A 4 10.43 6.67 18.52
CA ILE A 4 10.63 6.03 19.84
C ILE A 4 10.52 4.49 19.73
N ASN A 5 9.75 3.96 18.77
CA ASN A 5 9.58 2.51 18.59
C ASN A 5 10.73 1.86 17.80
N LYS A 6 11.29 2.54 16.78
CA LYS A 6 12.36 1.97 15.94
C LYS A 6 13.67 1.78 16.71
N GLN A 7 14.03 2.68 17.63
CA GLN A 7 15.26 2.56 18.41
C GLN A 7 15.23 1.33 19.33
N GLU A 8 14.13 1.09 20.03
CA GLU A 8 13.95 -0.11 20.87
C GLU A 8 14.00 -1.40 20.05
N LEU A 9 13.40 -1.40 18.86
CA LEU A 9 13.48 -2.54 17.94
C LEU A 9 14.92 -2.83 17.51
N ARG A 10 15.74 -1.81 17.22
CA ARG A 10 17.16 -2.00 16.87
C ARG A 10 17.92 -2.71 17.99
N ILE A 11 17.76 -2.27 19.23
CA ILE A 11 18.44 -2.88 20.38
C ILE A 11 18.07 -4.37 20.48
N LYS A 12 16.77 -4.69 20.45
CA LYS A 12 16.29 -6.09 20.52
C LYS A 12 16.82 -6.96 19.38
N LEU A 13 16.94 -6.42 18.18
CA LEU A 13 17.44 -7.19 17.02
C LEU A 13 18.94 -7.39 17.05
N LEU A 14 19.69 -6.40 17.52
CA LEU A 14 21.14 -6.54 17.74
C LEU A 14 21.41 -7.63 18.77
N GLU A 15 20.64 -7.67 19.86
CA GLU A 15 20.71 -8.74 20.87
C GLU A 15 20.43 -10.12 20.25
N ARG A 16 19.35 -10.26 19.46
CA ARG A 16 19.04 -11.52 18.75
C ARG A 16 20.15 -11.94 17.79
N ARG A 17 20.74 -11.00 17.07
CA ARG A 17 21.82 -11.29 16.12
C ARG A 17 23.10 -11.78 16.83
N ILE A 18 23.42 -11.21 17.99
CA ILE A 18 24.57 -11.62 18.81
C ILE A 18 24.37 -13.02 19.41
N GLN A 19 23.12 -13.49 19.56
CA GLN A 19 22.84 -14.86 20.02
C GLN A 19 23.23 -15.94 18.99
N LEU A 20 23.45 -15.59 17.72
CA LEU A 20 23.96 -16.52 16.72
C LEU A 20 25.45 -16.77 16.96
N THR A 21 25.85 -18.04 17.01
CA THR A 21 27.27 -18.42 17.05
C THR A 21 27.95 -18.12 15.71
N GLU A 22 29.28 -18.06 15.70
CA GLU A 22 30.05 -17.90 14.47
C GLU A 22 29.80 -19.06 13.48
N GLU A 23 29.66 -20.28 13.99
CA GLU A 23 29.30 -21.47 13.21
C GLU A 23 27.92 -21.31 12.55
N GLN A 24 26.90 -20.90 13.31
CA GLN A 24 25.55 -20.65 12.81
C GLN A 24 25.53 -19.53 11.75
N ARG A 25 26.26 -18.43 11.98
CA ARG A 25 26.37 -17.34 11.00
C ARG A 25 27.02 -17.83 9.70
N THR A 26 28.05 -18.66 9.80
CA THR A 26 28.77 -19.22 8.63
C THR A 26 27.89 -20.16 7.84
N GLU A 27 27.20 -21.09 8.52
CA GLU A 27 26.28 -22.04 7.90
C GLU A 27 25.11 -21.31 7.21
N GLN A 28 24.43 -20.44 7.94
CA GLN A 28 23.30 -19.67 7.40
C GLN A 28 23.72 -18.77 6.23
N SER A 29 24.87 -18.11 6.32
CA SER A 29 25.39 -17.30 5.21
C SER A 29 25.64 -18.15 3.97
N SER A 30 26.20 -19.35 4.15
CA SER A 30 26.49 -20.26 3.04
C SER A 30 25.21 -20.70 2.32
N GLU A 31 24.16 -21.06 3.06
CA GLU A 31 22.86 -21.42 2.47
C GLU A 31 22.19 -20.22 1.78
N ILE A 32 22.22 -19.02 2.38
CA ILE A 32 21.72 -17.79 1.73
C ILE A 32 22.42 -17.55 0.40
N ILE A 33 23.77 -17.56 0.38
CA ILE A 33 24.53 -17.33 -0.85
C ILE A 33 24.23 -18.40 -1.89
N LYS A 34 24.17 -19.67 -1.49
CA LYS A 34 23.81 -20.77 -2.39
C LYS A 34 22.42 -20.60 -3.00
N HIS A 35 21.42 -20.19 -2.22
CA HIS A 35 20.08 -19.88 -2.77
C HIS A 35 20.13 -18.71 -3.75
N LEU A 36 20.87 -17.65 -3.43
CA LEU A 36 21.00 -16.49 -4.29
C LEU A 36 21.67 -16.83 -5.62
N LEU A 37 22.80 -17.55 -5.60
CA LEU A 37 23.53 -17.98 -6.80
C LEU A 37 22.67 -18.87 -7.72
N ASN A 38 21.76 -19.66 -7.15
CA ASN A 38 20.85 -20.52 -7.91
C ASN A 38 19.60 -19.80 -8.43
N SER A 39 19.34 -18.55 -8.01
CA SER A 39 18.18 -17.77 -8.42
C SER A 39 18.31 -17.20 -9.82
N ASP A 40 17.17 -16.95 -10.48
CA ASP A 40 17.15 -16.27 -11.77
C ASP A 40 17.57 -14.80 -11.65
N TYR A 41 17.35 -14.18 -10.48
CA TYR A 41 17.84 -12.83 -10.16
C TYR A 41 19.37 -12.74 -10.33
N TYR A 42 20.12 -13.70 -9.79
CA TYR A 42 21.58 -13.73 -9.94
C TYR A 42 22.01 -14.10 -11.36
N LYS A 43 21.41 -15.14 -11.94
CA LYS A 43 21.80 -15.65 -13.27
C LYS A 43 21.65 -14.58 -14.34
N ASN A 44 20.55 -13.81 -14.30
CA ASN A 44 20.23 -12.79 -15.29
C ASN A 44 20.92 -11.44 -15.05
N ALA A 45 21.48 -11.20 -13.85
CA ALA A 45 22.16 -9.95 -13.53
C ALA A 45 23.56 -9.89 -14.17
N ASN A 46 23.90 -8.76 -14.80
CA ASN A 46 25.24 -8.48 -15.29
C ASN A 46 26.03 -7.63 -14.30
N LEU A 47 25.35 -6.68 -13.63
CA LEU A 47 25.92 -5.83 -12.59
C LEU A 47 25.21 -6.03 -11.26
N ILE A 48 25.97 -6.50 -10.26
CA ILE A 48 25.48 -6.79 -8.92
C ILE A 48 26.04 -5.76 -7.94
N PHE A 49 25.15 -5.05 -7.24
CA PHE A 49 25.52 -4.22 -6.10
C PHE A 49 25.36 -5.02 -4.80
N THR A 50 26.43 -5.15 -4.04
CA THR A 50 26.45 -5.85 -2.75
C THR A 50 27.41 -5.15 -1.80
N PHE A 51 27.64 -5.68 -0.61
CA PHE A 51 28.47 -5.05 0.43
C PHE A 51 29.54 -6.02 0.91
N TYR A 52 30.60 -5.52 1.52
CA TYR A 52 31.47 -6.35 2.36
C TYR A 52 30.88 -6.41 3.76
N SER A 53 30.50 -7.61 4.19
CA SER A 53 29.81 -7.85 5.46
C SER A 53 30.67 -7.54 6.68
N MET A 54 30.05 -6.97 7.70
CA MET A 54 30.59 -6.94 9.05
C MET A 54 30.52 -8.34 9.70
N PRO A 55 31.32 -8.63 10.75
CA PRO A 55 31.40 -9.98 11.35
C PRO A 55 30.05 -10.57 11.81
N GLU A 56 29.11 -9.72 12.20
CA GLU A 56 27.79 -10.14 12.66
C GLU A 56 26.72 -10.17 11.55
N GLU A 57 27.06 -9.76 10.32
CA GLU A 57 26.15 -9.77 9.17
C GLU A 57 26.23 -11.08 8.38
N VAL A 58 25.30 -11.26 7.44
CA VAL A 58 25.38 -12.34 6.46
C VAL A 58 26.65 -12.14 5.63
N ASN A 59 27.50 -13.16 5.56
CA ASN A 59 28.76 -13.08 4.85
C ASN A 59 28.57 -13.14 3.33
N THR A 60 28.92 -12.06 2.66
CA THR A 60 28.77 -11.84 1.22
C THR A 60 30.05 -12.06 0.42
N GLU A 61 31.18 -12.39 1.05
CA GLU A 61 32.45 -12.56 0.32
C GLU A 61 32.37 -13.67 -0.73
N ALA A 62 31.66 -14.77 -0.42
CA ALA A 62 31.47 -15.87 -1.35
C ALA A 62 30.69 -15.42 -2.60
N LEU A 63 29.64 -14.61 -2.42
CA LEU A 63 28.89 -14.00 -3.52
C LEU A 63 29.79 -13.13 -4.40
N ILE A 64 30.60 -12.26 -3.80
CA ILE A 64 31.50 -11.36 -4.53
C ILE A 64 32.49 -12.18 -5.37
N LYS A 65 33.11 -13.21 -4.78
CA LYS A 65 34.07 -14.08 -5.47
C LYS A 65 33.43 -14.82 -6.64
N CYS A 66 32.25 -15.41 -6.44
CA CYS A 66 31.51 -16.12 -7.48
C CYS A 66 31.07 -15.17 -8.61
N ALA A 67 30.54 -13.99 -8.28
CA ALA A 67 30.12 -13.02 -9.28
C ALA A 67 31.28 -12.58 -10.19
N LEU A 68 32.44 -12.27 -9.59
CA LEU A 68 33.63 -11.93 -10.36
C LEU A 68 34.14 -13.12 -11.20
N SER A 69 34.11 -14.35 -10.69
CA SER A 69 34.52 -15.54 -11.45
C SER A 69 33.59 -15.87 -12.60
N ASP A 70 32.30 -15.57 -12.45
CA ASP A 70 31.28 -15.76 -13.47
C ASP A 70 31.32 -14.64 -14.54
N GLY A 71 32.27 -13.71 -14.45
CA GLY A 71 32.43 -12.60 -15.38
C GLY A 71 31.42 -11.47 -15.20
N LYS A 72 30.70 -11.43 -14.07
CA LYS A 72 29.75 -10.36 -13.74
C LYS A 72 30.51 -9.16 -13.16
N ARG A 73 29.95 -7.97 -13.34
CA ARG A 73 30.44 -6.75 -12.68
C ARG A 73 29.91 -6.70 -11.25
N VAL A 74 30.76 -6.30 -10.32
CA VAL A 74 30.38 -6.15 -8.91
C VAL A 74 30.64 -4.71 -8.48
N ALA A 75 29.65 -4.10 -7.85
CA ALA A 75 29.77 -2.81 -7.21
C ALA A 75 29.51 -2.91 -5.71
N VAL A 76 30.16 -2.05 -4.93
CA VAL A 76 30.01 -1.98 -3.47
C VAL A 76 29.77 -0.56 -2.99
N PRO A 77 29.09 -0.36 -1.83
CA PRO A 77 28.81 0.96 -1.32
C PRO A 77 30.07 1.68 -0.85
N VAL A 78 30.20 2.95 -1.25
CA VAL A 78 31.06 3.93 -0.60
C VAL A 78 30.17 4.99 0.03
N THR A 79 30.36 5.22 1.33
CA THR A 79 29.56 6.19 2.09
C THR A 79 30.29 7.51 2.23
N PHE A 80 29.55 8.61 2.10
CA PHE A 80 30.04 9.98 2.20
C PHE A 80 29.29 10.75 3.30
N ALA A 81 29.77 11.95 3.59
CA ALA A 81 29.13 12.86 4.54
C ALA A 81 27.65 13.11 4.22
N ALA A 82 26.90 13.54 5.24
CA ALA A 82 25.44 13.73 5.18
C ALA A 82 24.65 12.46 4.79
N GLY A 83 25.27 11.29 4.86
CA GLY A 83 24.64 10.01 4.62
C GLY A 83 24.39 9.69 3.13
N ARG A 84 25.15 10.32 2.24
CA ARG A 84 25.18 9.97 0.82
C ARG A 84 25.89 8.63 0.62
N MET A 85 25.37 7.79 -0.27
CA MET A 85 25.97 6.52 -0.67
C MET A 85 26.06 6.47 -2.20
N GLU A 86 27.20 6.02 -2.71
CA GLU A 86 27.40 5.77 -4.14
C GLU A 86 27.92 4.35 -4.36
N ALA A 87 27.70 3.83 -5.56
CA ALA A 87 28.18 2.52 -5.99
C ALA A 87 29.53 2.67 -6.70
N PHE A 88 30.51 1.86 -6.32
CA PHE A 88 31.81 1.79 -6.97
C PHE A 88 32.13 0.36 -7.40
N GLN A 89 32.59 0.22 -8.64
CA GLN A 89 32.96 -1.07 -9.20
C GLN A 89 34.24 -1.61 -8.54
N ILE A 90 34.26 -2.91 -8.31
CA ILE A 90 35.44 -3.65 -7.83
C ILE A 90 35.84 -4.74 -8.83
N PHE A 91 37.12 -5.08 -8.76
CA PHE A 91 37.78 -6.14 -9.50
C PHE A 91 38.50 -7.07 -8.53
N SER A 92 39.01 -8.20 -9.02
CA SER A 92 39.72 -9.19 -8.20
C SER A 92 40.95 -8.64 -7.48
N ASP A 93 41.58 -7.61 -8.02
CA ASP A 93 42.80 -6.96 -7.50
C ASP A 93 42.53 -5.60 -6.83
N THR A 94 41.26 -5.19 -6.70
CA THR A 94 40.90 -3.93 -6.04
C THR A 94 41.35 -3.93 -4.58
N LYS A 95 42.12 -2.90 -4.21
CA LYS A 95 42.52 -2.68 -2.82
C LYS A 95 41.35 -2.10 -2.04
N LEU A 96 41.06 -2.72 -0.90
CA LEU A 96 40.01 -2.30 0.01
C LEU A 96 40.63 -1.71 1.26
N TYR A 97 40.03 -0.64 1.75
CA TYR A 97 40.40 0.02 2.99
C TYR A 97 39.27 -0.17 3.99
N GLN A 98 39.63 -0.22 5.26
CA GLN A 98 38.67 -0.37 6.34
C GLN A 98 38.46 1.01 6.99
N ASP A 99 37.21 1.46 7.03
CA ASP A 99 36.89 2.74 7.66
C ASP A 99 36.87 2.62 9.20
N LYS A 100 36.58 3.74 9.89
CA LYS A 100 36.51 3.79 11.36
C LYS A 100 35.40 2.92 11.95
N LEU A 101 34.42 2.50 11.15
CA LEU A 101 33.31 1.63 11.54
C LEU A 101 33.59 0.16 11.19
N GLY A 102 34.77 -0.15 10.63
CA GLY A 102 35.17 -1.49 10.24
C GLY A 102 34.67 -1.91 8.86
N ILE A 103 34.00 -1.02 8.12
CA ILE A 103 33.43 -1.32 6.80
C ILE A 103 34.53 -1.29 5.76
N ARG A 104 34.60 -2.36 4.96
CA ARG A 104 35.56 -2.47 3.85
C ARG A 104 34.98 -1.85 2.59
N SER A 105 35.67 -0.84 2.05
CA SER A 105 35.27 -0.14 0.84
C SER A 105 36.48 0.18 -0.05
N PRO A 106 36.29 0.28 -1.37
CA PRO A 106 37.35 0.68 -2.28
C PRO A 106 37.64 2.18 -2.15
N ASP A 107 38.83 2.60 -2.55
CA ASP A 107 39.17 4.03 -2.59
C ASP A 107 38.39 4.72 -3.73
N PRO A 108 37.52 5.70 -3.43
CA PRO A 108 36.72 6.37 -4.45
C PRO A 108 37.56 7.18 -5.46
N GLU A 109 38.80 7.56 -5.15
CA GLU A 109 39.68 8.26 -6.09
C GLU A 109 40.33 7.30 -7.11
N LEU A 110 40.41 6.01 -6.77
CA LEU A 110 41.08 4.98 -7.56
C LEU A 110 40.10 3.98 -8.21
N SER A 111 38.80 4.17 -7.99
CA SER A 111 37.77 3.22 -8.39
C SER A 111 36.72 3.89 -9.26
N GLU A 112 36.12 3.11 -10.16
CA GLU A 112 35.14 3.62 -11.11
C GLU A 112 33.74 3.70 -10.46
N PRO A 113 33.07 4.86 -10.48
CA PRO A 113 31.69 4.96 -10.01
C PRO A 113 30.76 4.24 -10.98
N VAL A 114 29.69 3.66 -10.44
CA VAL A 114 28.64 2.98 -11.18
C VAL A 114 27.36 3.80 -11.07
N ASP A 115 26.69 4.03 -12.20
CA ASP A 115 25.37 4.64 -12.20
C ASP A 115 24.37 3.66 -11.54
N PRO A 116 23.63 4.06 -10.49
CA PRO A 116 22.61 3.22 -9.89
C PRO A 116 21.57 2.68 -10.89
N GLU A 117 21.32 3.37 -12.01
CA GLU A 117 20.39 2.91 -13.03
C GLU A 117 20.90 1.68 -13.82
N ASP A 118 22.23 1.43 -13.83
CA ASP A 118 22.85 0.29 -14.51
C ASP A 118 22.83 -1.01 -13.69
N ILE A 119 22.43 -0.93 -12.41
CA ILE A 119 22.46 -2.07 -11.49
C ILE A 119 21.28 -3.00 -11.78
N ASP A 120 21.54 -4.29 -11.97
CA ASP A 120 20.51 -5.30 -12.23
C ASP A 120 20.01 -5.98 -10.94
N LEU A 121 20.90 -6.18 -9.97
CA LEU A 121 20.62 -6.84 -8.70
C LEU A 121 21.30 -6.11 -7.55
N THR A 122 20.52 -5.71 -6.55
CA THR A 122 20.98 -5.09 -5.31
C THR A 122 20.76 -6.02 -4.13
N VAL A 123 21.83 -6.36 -3.41
CA VAL A 123 21.82 -7.17 -2.19
C VAL A 123 22.00 -6.26 -0.98
N VAL A 124 21.02 -6.30 -0.05
CA VAL A 124 20.93 -5.36 1.08
C VAL A 124 21.09 -6.10 2.42
N PRO A 125 21.98 -5.64 3.32
CA PRO A 125 22.07 -6.17 4.68
C PRO A 125 20.85 -5.78 5.51
N LEU A 126 20.34 -6.71 6.30
CA LEU A 126 19.18 -6.49 7.15
C LEU A 126 19.51 -6.70 8.63
N LEU A 127 19.11 -5.77 9.50
CA LEU A 127 19.03 -6.02 10.95
C LEU A 127 17.69 -6.68 11.31
N GLY A 128 16.64 -6.31 10.61
CA GLY A 128 15.39 -7.05 10.59
C GLY A 128 14.50 -6.62 9.45
N TYR A 129 13.44 -7.38 9.22
CA TYR A 129 12.49 -7.13 8.15
C TYR A 129 11.07 -7.54 8.55
N ASN A 130 10.07 -7.05 7.83
CA ASN A 130 8.70 -7.54 7.93
C ASN A 130 8.24 -8.16 6.60
N LEU A 131 7.09 -8.83 6.61
CA LEU A 131 6.54 -9.45 5.40
C LEU A 131 6.10 -8.43 4.33
N HIS A 132 6.10 -7.14 4.61
CA HIS A 132 5.82 -6.11 3.62
C HIS A 132 7.08 -5.66 2.87
N GLY A 133 8.25 -6.27 3.12
CA GLY A 133 9.53 -5.88 2.51
C GLY A 133 10.17 -4.66 3.16
N TYR A 134 9.57 -4.08 4.20
CA TYR A 134 10.23 -3.02 4.97
C TYR A 134 11.33 -3.61 5.84
N ARG A 135 12.43 -2.86 5.96
CA ARG A 135 13.61 -3.27 6.71
C ARG A 135 13.95 -2.28 7.81
N ILE A 136 14.71 -2.78 8.78
CA ILE A 136 15.42 -1.96 9.74
C ILE A 136 16.91 -2.29 9.62
N GLY A 137 17.72 -1.23 9.63
CA GLY A 137 19.18 -1.30 9.72
C GLY A 137 19.69 -0.46 10.89
N TYR A 138 20.97 -0.07 10.82
CA TYR A 138 21.64 0.68 11.90
C TYR A 138 21.15 2.12 12.11
N GLY A 139 20.35 2.67 11.17
CA GLY A 139 19.61 3.93 11.38
C GLY A 139 20.14 5.15 10.64
N SER A 140 21.19 5.02 9.82
CA SER A 140 21.74 6.14 9.04
C SER A 140 21.01 6.42 7.71
N GLY A 141 20.02 5.61 7.33
CA GLY A 141 19.16 5.84 6.14
C GLY A 141 19.89 5.85 4.79
N TYR A 142 21.04 5.15 4.68
CA TYR A 142 21.81 5.09 3.43
C TYR A 142 21.02 4.39 2.32
N TYR A 143 20.52 3.19 2.59
CA TYR A 143 19.77 2.41 1.61
C TYR A 143 18.44 3.08 1.24
N ASP A 144 17.74 3.71 2.18
CA ASP A 144 16.46 4.40 1.90
C ASP A 144 16.62 5.54 0.89
N ARG A 145 17.82 6.16 0.83
CA ARG A 145 18.15 7.19 -0.16
C ARG A 145 18.78 6.66 -1.44
N PHE A 146 19.37 5.46 -1.39
CA PHE A 146 20.03 4.85 -2.54
C PHE A 146 19.08 4.02 -3.40
N LEU A 147 18.21 3.20 -2.78
CA LEU A 147 17.28 2.32 -3.49
C LEU A 147 16.35 3.05 -4.48
N PRO A 148 15.83 4.27 -4.18
CA PRO A 148 15.00 5.00 -5.14
C PRO A 148 15.74 5.46 -6.41
N ARG A 149 17.08 5.44 -6.41
CA ARG A 149 17.91 5.82 -7.57
C ARG A 149 18.16 4.65 -8.52
N LEU A 150 17.80 3.43 -8.09
CA LEU A 150 17.95 2.23 -8.91
C LEU A 150 16.90 2.21 -10.02
N SER A 151 17.24 1.57 -11.13
CA SER A 151 16.27 1.27 -12.18
C SER A 151 15.11 0.44 -11.66
N ALA A 152 13.90 0.65 -12.19
CA ALA A 152 12.73 -0.17 -11.89
C ALA A 152 12.95 -1.66 -12.21
N LYS A 153 13.90 -1.98 -13.09
CA LYS A 153 14.30 -3.36 -13.43
C LYS A 153 15.24 -3.99 -12.41
N CYS A 154 15.92 -3.19 -11.58
CA CYS A 154 16.82 -3.68 -10.56
C CYS A 154 16.03 -4.46 -9.51
N THR A 155 16.37 -5.73 -9.28
CA THR A 155 15.78 -6.49 -8.16
C THR A 155 16.49 -6.14 -6.86
N LYS A 156 15.75 -5.85 -5.79
CA LYS A 156 16.26 -5.42 -4.49
C LYS A 156 16.03 -6.55 -3.47
N VAL A 157 17.07 -7.35 -3.22
CA VAL A 157 17.02 -8.52 -2.34
C VAL A 157 17.64 -8.19 -0.99
N GLY A 158 16.85 -8.24 0.07
CA GLY A 158 17.36 -8.22 1.44
C GLY A 158 17.83 -9.60 1.87
N ILE A 159 18.99 -9.69 2.49
CA ILE A 159 19.47 -10.96 3.09
C ILE A 159 19.41 -10.90 4.61
N ALA A 160 18.83 -11.94 5.20
CA ALA A 160 18.58 -12.02 6.64
C ALA A 160 18.77 -13.45 7.18
N PHE A 161 19.30 -13.55 8.39
CA PHE A 161 19.23 -14.74 9.22
C PHE A 161 17.80 -15.02 9.71
N ASP A 162 17.53 -16.24 10.15
CA ASP A 162 16.19 -16.72 10.51
C ASP A 162 15.50 -15.90 11.61
N ASN A 163 16.29 -15.37 12.55
CA ASN A 163 15.79 -14.68 13.74
C ASN A 163 15.53 -13.18 13.54
N GLN A 164 15.58 -12.71 12.29
CA GLN A 164 15.49 -11.28 11.96
C GLN A 164 14.12 -10.84 11.43
N LYS A 165 13.15 -11.76 11.32
CA LYS A 165 11.76 -11.43 11.00
C LYS A 165 11.08 -10.70 12.16
N ILE A 166 10.29 -9.68 11.84
CA ILE A 166 9.52 -8.84 12.78
C ILE A 166 8.10 -8.68 12.26
N ASP A 167 7.11 -8.89 13.13
CA ASP A 167 5.70 -8.72 12.76
C ASP A 167 5.27 -7.25 12.69
N SER A 168 5.91 -6.39 13.49
CA SER A 168 5.61 -4.96 13.57
C SER A 168 6.84 -4.11 13.40
N LEU A 169 6.97 -3.54 12.21
CA LEU A 169 7.94 -2.51 11.90
C LEU A 169 7.16 -1.27 11.41
N PRO A 170 7.16 -0.15 12.15
CA PRO A 170 6.61 1.10 11.65
C PRO A 170 7.38 1.52 10.40
N ALA A 171 6.67 1.73 9.30
CA ALA A 171 7.23 2.34 8.09
C ALA A 171 6.84 3.83 8.05
N GLY A 172 7.82 4.69 7.81
CA GLY A 172 7.64 6.09 7.50
C GLY A 172 7.58 6.32 5.99
N VAL A 173 7.31 7.56 5.61
CA VAL A 173 7.20 7.99 4.21
C VAL A 173 8.49 7.81 3.43
N ASP A 174 9.64 7.92 4.09
CA ASP A 174 10.96 7.80 3.46
C ASP A 174 11.50 6.35 3.44
N ASP A 175 10.78 5.38 4.02
CA ASP A 175 11.25 3.99 4.02
C ASP A 175 10.91 3.35 2.67
N TYR A 176 11.93 2.80 2.00
CA TYR A 176 11.77 2.14 0.70
C TYR A 176 11.70 0.62 0.89
N PRO A 177 10.67 -0.10 0.40
CA PRO A 177 10.59 -1.55 0.57
C PRO A 177 11.52 -2.32 -0.36
N LEU A 178 11.85 -3.54 0.06
CA LEU A 178 12.56 -4.50 -0.78
C LEU A 178 11.59 -5.26 -1.68
N ASP A 179 12.09 -5.74 -2.81
CA ASP A 179 11.33 -6.56 -3.74
C ASP A 179 11.25 -8.00 -3.22
N GLU A 180 12.34 -8.47 -2.58
CA GLU A 180 12.49 -9.82 -2.07
C GLU A 180 13.25 -9.83 -0.74
N VAL A 181 12.99 -10.87 0.06
CA VAL A 181 13.81 -11.19 1.24
C VAL A 181 14.25 -12.65 1.15
N LEU A 182 15.55 -12.89 1.33
CA LEU A 182 16.17 -14.20 1.28
C LEU A 182 16.70 -14.59 2.66
N THR A 183 16.29 -15.76 3.14
CA THR A 183 16.78 -16.38 4.38
C THR A 183 17.45 -17.72 4.07
N PRO A 184 18.07 -18.38 5.06
CA PRO A 184 18.58 -19.74 4.92
C PRO A 184 17.56 -20.78 4.44
N GLN A 185 16.26 -20.54 4.58
CA GLN A 185 15.20 -21.42 4.06
C GLN A 185 14.81 -21.09 2.61
N GLY A 186 15.37 -20.04 2.03
CA GLY A 186 15.05 -19.56 0.68
C GLY A 186 14.29 -18.23 0.68
N PHE A 187 13.72 -17.89 -0.47
CA PHE A 187 12.99 -16.64 -0.67
C PHE A 187 11.69 -16.63 0.14
N VAL A 188 11.46 -15.54 0.87
CA VAL A 188 10.29 -15.34 1.71
C VAL A 188 9.16 -14.77 0.88
N LYS A 189 7.98 -15.38 0.97
CA LYS A 189 6.77 -14.82 0.36
C LYS A 189 6.42 -13.49 1.06
N LEU A 190 6.56 -12.39 0.34
CA LEU A 190 6.16 -11.06 0.81
C LEU A 190 4.66 -10.79 0.56
N GLN A 191 4.09 -9.95 1.41
CA GLN A 191 2.73 -9.44 1.33
C GLN A 191 2.56 -8.69 0.02
N SER A 192 1.57 -9.09 -0.77
CA SER A 192 1.19 -8.34 -1.96
C SER A 192 0.57 -7.01 -1.53
N ARG A 193 1.08 -5.91 -2.08
CA ARG A 193 0.53 -4.58 -1.87
C ARG A 193 -0.44 -4.27 -2.98
N ILE A 194 -1.65 -3.97 -2.59
CA ILE A 194 -2.79 -3.75 -3.46
C ILE A 194 -3.49 -2.51 -2.94
N GLU A 195 -3.73 -1.56 -3.82
CA GLU A 195 -4.60 -0.42 -3.58
C GLU A 195 -5.83 -0.56 -4.47
N THR A 196 -7.00 -0.39 -3.86
CA THR A 196 -8.30 -0.53 -4.52
C THR A 196 -9.11 0.75 -4.48
N HIS A 197 -8.69 1.74 -3.68
CA HIS A 197 -9.37 3.02 -3.55
C HIS A 197 -8.35 4.16 -3.51
N CYS A 198 -8.20 4.85 -4.64
CA CYS A 198 -7.41 6.07 -4.75
C CYS A 198 -7.94 6.99 -5.85
N HIS A 199 -7.59 8.27 -5.75
CA HIS A 199 -8.13 9.37 -6.55
C HIS A 199 -7.03 10.16 -7.23
N SER A 200 -7.32 10.78 -8.37
CA SER A 200 -6.40 11.53 -9.21
C SER A 200 -6.90 12.96 -9.47
N ALA A 201 -5.97 13.91 -9.57
CA ALA A 201 -6.28 15.32 -9.83
C ALA A 201 -6.88 15.55 -11.23
N GLU A 202 -6.73 14.58 -12.14
CA GLU A 202 -7.32 14.63 -13.46
C GLU A 202 -8.86 14.52 -13.42
N PHE A 203 -9.43 13.82 -12.43
CA PHE A 203 -10.86 13.48 -12.42
C PHE A 203 -11.58 13.71 -11.07
N SER A 204 -10.88 13.61 -9.93
CA SER A 204 -11.43 13.96 -8.62
C SER A 204 -11.04 15.40 -8.22
N ILE A 205 -12.05 16.25 -7.98
CA ILE A 205 -11.88 17.70 -7.73
C ILE A 205 -11.13 17.99 -6.42
N ASP A 206 -11.22 17.08 -5.46
CA ASP A 206 -10.59 17.16 -4.15
C ASP A 206 -9.22 16.48 -4.07
N CYS A 207 -8.74 15.90 -5.18
CA CYS A 207 -7.40 15.35 -5.30
C CYS A 207 -6.43 16.41 -5.86
N GLY A 208 -5.26 16.54 -5.22
CA GLY A 208 -4.22 17.49 -5.61
C GLY A 208 -3.07 16.88 -6.42
N ARG A 209 -3.10 15.57 -6.67
CA ARG A 209 -1.98 14.79 -7.21
C ARG A 209 -2.36 14.02 -8.45
N SER A 210 -1.47 14.02 -9.43
CA SER A 210 -1.71 13.34 -10.71
C SER A 210 -1.66 11.81 -10.56
N LEU A 211 -2.33 11.10 -11.47
CA LEU A 211 -2.18 9.64 -11.56
C LEU A 211 -0.71 9.23 -11.76
N ALA A 212 0.07 10.01 -12.50
CA ALA A 212 1.49 9.74 -12.72
C ALA A 212 2.31 9.74 -11.43
N GLU A 213 2.03 10.66 -10.50
CA GLU A 213 2.66 10.70 -9.17
C GLU A 213 2.28 9.47 -8.33
N LEU A 214 1.00 9.10 -8.32
CA LEU A 214 0.51 7.91 -7.61
C LEU A 214 1.14 6.62 -8.14
N VAL A 215 1.17 6.44 -9.45
CA VAL A 215 1.78 5.28 -10.11
C VAL A 215 3.26 5.17 -9.76
N ASN A 216 4.00 6.29 -9.83
CA ASN A 216 5.42 6.31 -9.48
C ASN A 216 5.64 5.87 -8.04
N GLU A 217 4.83 6.37 -7.11
CA GLU A 217 4.92 5.98 -5.71
C GLU A 217 4.48 4.54 -5.46
N ALA A 218 3.48 4.04 -6.20
CA ALA A 218 3.05 2.65 -6.16
C ALA A 218 4.18 1.71 -6.62
N GLU A 219 4.86 2.02 -7.72
CA GLU A 219 6.03 1.26 -8.21
C GLU A 219 7.18 1.30 -7.19
N LYS A 220 7.49 2.47 -6.63
CA LYS A 220 8.50 2.61 -5.56
C LYS A 220 8.18 1.76 -4.34
N LYS A 221 6.89 1.72 -3.97
CA LYS A 221 6.39 0.93 -2.86
C LYS A 221 6.12 -0.52 -3.23
N ASN A 222 6.47 -0.98 -4.44
CA ASN A 222 6.27 -2.36 -4.93
C ASN A 222 4.80 -2.82 -4.84
N PHE A 223 3.88 -1.95 -5.24
CA PHE A 223 2.48 -2.32 -5.44
C PHE A 223 2.35 -3.23 -6.65
N LYS A 224 1.59 -4.33 -6.48
CA LYS A 224 1.22 -5.21 -7.60
C LYS A 224 0.04 -4.65 -8.37
N VAL A 225 -0.90 -4.05 -7.66
CA VAL A 225 -2.15 -3.53 -8.21
C VAL A 225 -2.42 -2.15 -7.61
N LEU A 226 -2.77 -1.22 -8.48
CA LEU A 226 -3.31 0.10 -8.15
C LEU A 226 -4.62 0.26 -8.93
N THR A 227 -5.74 0.47 -8.24
CA THR A 227 -7.04 0.70 -8.89
C THR A 227 -7.42 2.15 -8.71
N LEU A 228 -7.57 2.87 -9.83
CA LEU A 228 -8.04 4.24 -9.79
C LEU A 228 -9.57 4.25 -9.66
N THR A 229 -10.12 4.99 -8.71
CA THR A 229 -11.55 4.99 -8.36
C THR A 229 -12.05 6.41 -8.11
N ASP A 230 -11.86 7.29 -9.08
CA ASP A 230 -12.25 8.70 -8.92
C ASP A 230 -13.74 8.88 -8.64
N HIS A 231 -14.07 9.98 -7.97
CA HIS A 231 -15.41 10.34 -7.54
C HIS A 231 -16.35 10.58 -8.71
N TYR A 232 -17.51 9.93 -8.68
CA TYR A 232 -18.63 10.17 -9.56
C TYR A 232 -19.90 10.39 -8.72
N ASP A 233 -20.03 11.61 -8.21
CA ASP A 233 -21.15 12.10 -7.39
C ASP A 233 -22.09 12.96 -8.25
N LYS A 234 -23.00 12.29 -8.96
CA LYS A 234 -23.95 12.96 -9.87
C LYS A 234 -24.86 13.95 -9.13
N ASP A 235 -25.14 15.08 -9.78
CA ASP A 235 -25.98 16.18 -9.28
C ASP A 235 -25.38 16.97 -8.11
N ILE A 236 -24.14 16.68 -7.69
CA ILE A 236 -23.50 17.37 -6.56
C ILE A 236 -22.70 18.55 -7.07
N ILE A 237 -23.11 19.76 -6.66
CA ILE A 237 -22.46 21.02 -7.03
C ILE A 237 -22.22 21.82 -5.76
N LYS A 238 -20.94 22.09 -5.45
CA LYS A 238 -20.52 22.87 -4.26
C LYS A 238 -21.11 22.33 -2.95
N GLY A 239 -21.05 21.01 -2.76
CA GLY A 239 -21.46 20.35 -1.52
C GLY A 239 -22.98 20.21 -1.34
N ARG A 240 -23.77 20.32 -2.42
CA ARG A 240 -25.22 20.16 -2.37
C ARG A 240 -25.74 19.41 -3.59
N ALA A 241 -26.70 18.52 -3.38
CA ALA A 241 -27.39 17.80 -4.43
C ALA A 241 -28.47 18.66 -5.11
N TYR A 242 -28.52 18.58 -6.44
CA TYR A 242 -29.54 19.22 -7.28
C TYR A 242 -30.16 18.21 -8.27
N PRO A 243 -31.09 17.35 -7.80
CA PRO A 243 -31.60 16.22 -8.57
C PRO A 243 -32.19 16.62 -9.92
N GLY A 244 -31.91 15.81 -10.95
CA GLY A 244 -32.67 15.79 -12.21
C GLY A 244 -32.36 16.92 -13.20
N LYS A 245 -31.22 17.61 -13.04
CA LYS A 245 -30.79 18.65 -14.00
C LYS A 245 -30.23 18.07 -15.29
N THR A 246 -29.44 16.99 -15.20
CA THR A 246 -28.86 16.26 -16.34
C THR A 246 -28.92 14.76 -16.07
N LYS A 247 -28.86 13.96 -17.13
CA LYS A 247 -28.85 12.49 -17.01
C LYS A 247 -27.47 12.00 -16.57
N VAL A 248 -27.41 10.86 -15.89
CA VAL A 248 -26.15 10.11 -15.68
C VAL A 248 -25.45 9.89 -17.02
N GLY A 249 -24.12 10.01 -17.05
CA GLY A 249 -23.30 9.90 -18.26
C GLY A 249 -23.26 11.16 -19.14
N SER A 250 -24.00 12.22 -18.78
CA SER A 250 -23.86 13.52 -19.45
C SER A 250 -22.51 14.16 -19.13
N ASN A 251 -22.05 15.08 -19.98
CA ASN A 251 -20.90 15.92 -19.63
C ASN A 251 -21.15 16.68 -18.32
N PRO A 252 -20.11 16.86 -17.48
CA PRO A 252 -20.24 17.57 -16.22
C PRO A 252 -20.74 18.99 -16.42
N GLN A 253 -21.67 19.42 -15.56
CA GLN A 253 -21.93 20.83 -15.36
C GLN A 253 -20.74 21.48 -14.66
N LYS A 254 -20.66 22.81 -14.72
CA LYS A 254 -19.63 23.55 -14.01
C LYS A 254 -19.69 23.24 -12.50
N ASP A 255 -18.54 22.87 -11.93
CA ASP A 255 -18.35 22.54 -10.52
C ASP A 255 -19.17 21.29 -10.05
N GLU A 256 -19.67 20.47 -10.98
CA GLU A 256 -20.31 19.19 -10.66
C GLU A 256 -19.26 18.11 -10.39
N TRP A 257 -19.47 17.29 -9.37
CA TRP A 257 -18.54 16.23 -8.94
C TRP A 257 -18.64 14.95 -9.80
N ILE A 258 -18.63 15.14 -11.13
CA ILE A 258 -18.53 14.04 -12.10
C ILE A 258 -17.54 14.42 -13.19
N PHE A 259 -17.17 13.42 -14.00
CA PHE A 259 -16.38 13.59 -15.21
C PHE A 259 -17.08 12.96 -16.42
N ASN A 260 -16.57 13.23 -17.63
CA ASN A 260 -17.01 12.50 -18.82
C ASN A 260 -16.47 11.07 -18.76
N LEU A 261 -17.36 10.07 -18.76
CA LEU A 261 -16.99 8.66 -18.61
C LEU A 261 -16.12 8.14 -19.77
N ASP A 262 -16.41 8.54 -21.01
CA ASP A 262 -15.61 8.11 -22.18
C ASP A 262 -14.17 8.63 -22.07
N GLN A 263 -14.00 9.90 -21.71
CA GLN A 263 -12.69 10.52 -21.50
C GLN A 263 -11.91 9.87 -20.36
N TYR A 264 -12.60 9.48 -19.29
CA TYR A 264 -12.00 8.78 -18.17
C TYR A 264 -11.46 7.42 -18.57
N VAL A 265 -12.28 6.63 -19.26
CA VAL A 265 -11.88 5.30 -19.76
C VAL A 265 -10.73 5.41 -20.76
N ASP A 266 -10.81 6.32 -21.72
CA ASP A 266 -9.75 6.54 -22.72
C ASP A 266 -8.42 6.93 -22.05
N PHE A 267 -8.47 7.79 -21.03
CA PHE A 267 -7.29 8.21 -20.29
C PHE A 267 -6.63 7.05 -19.54
N VAL A 268 -7.40 6.31 -18.73
CA VAL A 268 -6.84 5.21 -17.93
C VAL A 268 -6.30 4.10 -18.83
N GLN A 269 -6.99 3.78 -19.94
CA GLN A 269 -6.50 2.79 -20.91
C GLN A 269 -5.19 3.23 -21.58
N ALA A 270 -5.03 4.53 -21.89
CA ALA A 270 -3.77 5.04 -22.41
C ALA A 270 -2.62 4.90 -21.39
N GLU A 271 -2.88 5.15 -20.11
CA GLU A 271 -1.88 4.95 -19.05
C GLU A 271 -1.55 3.47 -18.83
N GLN A 272 -2.54 2.58 -18.89
CA GLN A 272 -2.31 1.12 -18.86
C GLN A 272 -1.38 0.66 -19.99
N VAL A 273 -1.54 1.19 -21.21
CA VAL A 273 -0.65 0.89 -22.34
C VAL A 273 0.78 1.36 -22.04
N LYS A 274 0.97 2.59 -21.54
CA LYS A 274 2.30 3.11 -21.18
C LYS A 274 2.99 2.24 -20.11
N LEU A 275 2.25 1.81 -19.10
CA LEU A 275 2.77 0.91 -18.04
C LEU A 275 3.18 -0.45 -18.59
N LYS A 276 2.39 -1.01 -19.50
CA LYS A 276 2.70 -2.28 -20.16
C LYS A 276 3.93 -2.17 -21.06
N GLU A 277 4.05 -1.11 -21.85
CA GLU A 277 5.18 -0.88 -22.76
C GLU A 277 6.52 -0.78 -22.01
N ARG A 278 6.52 -0.22 -20.79
CA ARG A 278 7.71 -0.14 -19.94
C ARG A 278 7.92 -1.34 -19.02
N ASN A 279 7.08 -2.38 -19.10
CA ASN A 279 7.09 -3.54 -18.20
C ASN A 279 7.02 -3.16 -16.72
N SER A 280 6.07 -2.28 -16.36
CA SER A 280 5.81 -1.93 -14.97
C SER A 280 5.51 -3.16 -14.12
N CYS A 281 5.98 -3.14 -12.86
CA CYS A 281 5.62 -4.13 -11.85
C CYS A 281 4.22 -3.88 -11.23
N THR A 282 3.66 -2.69 -11.46
CA THR A 282 2.34 -2.29 -10.97
C THR A 282 1.33 -2.34 -12.10
N GLU A 283 0.28 -3.12 -11.90
CA GLU A 283 -0.88 -3.14 -12.79
C GLU A 283 -1.88 -2.06 -12.38
N LEU A 284 -2.17 -1.15 -13.31
CA LEU A 284 -3.22 -0.14 -13.14
C LEU A 284 -4.56 -0.72 -13.58
N LEU A 285 -5.56 -0.66 -12.71
CA LEU A 285 -6.94 -1.09 -12.97
C LEU A 285 -7.88 0.11 -13.05
N LEU A 286 -8.90 -0.02 -13.90
CA LEU A 286 -9.90 1.01 -14.14
C LEU A 286 -11.10 0.79 -13.21
N GLY A 287 -11.21 1.56 -12.14
CA GLY A 287 -12.37 1.54 -11.26
C GLY A 287 -13.13 2.87 -11.25
N ILE A 288 -14.14 2.97 -10.41
CA ILE A 288 -14.91 4.21 -10.19
C ILE A 288 -15.56 4.16 -8.80
N GLU A 289 -15.64 5.30 -8.13
CA GLU A 289 -16.43 5.45 -6.90
C GLU A 289 -17.73 6.19 -7.21
N LEU A 290 -18.87 5.50 -7.03
CA LEU A 290 -20.20 6.06 -7.25
C LEU A 290 -20.78 6.63 -5.96
N GLY A 291 -21.06 7.93 -5.96
CA GLY A 291 -21.90 8.57 -4.97
C GLY A 291 -23.36 8.16 -5.18
N TYR A 292 -23.92 7.40 -4.24
CA TYR A 292 -25.30 6.95 -4.29
C TYR A 292 -26.28 8.02 -3.79
N GLN A 293 -27.34 8.21 -4.56
CA GLN A 293 -28.61 8.78 -4.12
C GLN A 293 -29.73 7.90 -4.69
N ASP A 294 -30.84 7.75 -3.96
CA ASP A 294 -31.97 6.88 -4.31
C ASP A 294 -32.49 7.13 -5.74
N TYR A 295 -32.64 8.40 -6.12
CA TYR A 295 -33.13 8.81 -7.44
C TYR A 295 -32.16 8.53 -8.60
N LEU A 296 -30.89 8.18 -8.33
CA LEU A 296 -29.88 7.89 -9.35
C LEU A 296 -29.75 6.38 -9.65
N ALA A 297 -30.25 5.51 -8.78
CA ALA A 297 -30.02 4.07 -8.86
C ALA A 297 -30.41 3.47 -10.22
N GLU A 298 -31.57 3.85 -10.75
CA GLU A 298 -32.07 3.34 -12.05
C GLU A 298 -31.27 3.83 -13.26
N ASP A 299 -30.68 5.02 -13.17
CA ASP A 299 -29.87 5.55 -14.27
C ASP A 299 -28.44 4.98 -14.21
N TYR A 300 -27.86 4.82 -13.02
CA TYR A 300 -26.59 4.10 -12.87
C TYR A 300 -26.66 2.67 -13.42
N LYS A 301 -27.72 1.91 -13.12
CA LYS A 301 -27.95 0.55 -13.67
C LYS A 301 -27.98 0.49 -15.20
N LYS A 302 -28.35 1.59 -15.87
CA LYS A 302 -28.42 1.64 -17.34
C LYS A 302 -27.11 2.08 -17.97
N VAL A 303 -26.41 3.01 -17.33
CA VAL A 303 -25.25 3.69 -17.92
C VAL A 303 -23.95 2.99 -17.57
N ILE A 304 -23.72 2.73 -16.29
CA ILE A 304 -22.42 2.26 -15.78
C ILE A 304 -22.00 0.89 -16.35
N PRO A 305 -22.90 -0.10 -16.56
CA PRO A 305 -22.52 -1.39 -17.14
C PRO A 305 -22.01 -1.34 -18.59
N ASN A 306 -22.15 -0.21 -19.29
CA ASN A 306 -21.61 -0.06 -20.65
C ASN A 306 -20.11 0.26 -20.67
N TYR A 307 -19.50 0.47 -19.50
CA TYR A 307 -18.09 0.81 -19.35
C TYR A 307 -17.31 -0.37 -18.76
N PRO A 308 -16.05 -0.58 -19.21
CA PRO A 308 -15.26 -1.75 -18.85
C PRO A 308 -14.57 -1.60 -17.48
N PHE A 309 -15.32 -1.20 -16.45
CA PHE A 309 -14.75 -1.06 -15.11
C PHE A 309 -14.32 -2.41 -14.53
N ASP A 310 -13.12 -2.45 -13.98
CA ASP A 310 -12.58 -3.54 -13.18
C ASP A 310 -13.25 -3.61 -11.81
N LEU A 311 -13.53 -2.45 -11.22
CA LEU A 311 -14.05 -2.27 -9.86
C LEU A 311 -15.06 -1.11 -9.80
N ILE A 312 -16.17 -1.30 -9.08
CA ILE A 312 -17.09 -0.23 -8.73
C ILE A 312 -17.26 -0.19 -7.21
N ILE A 313 -16.97 0.97 -6.61
CA ILE A 313 -17.24 1.26 -5.21
C ILE A 313 -18.57 2.01 -5.11
N GLY A 314 -19.45 1.57 -4.22
CA GLY A 314 -20.67 2.29 -3.87
C GLY A 314 -20.52 3.01 -2.53
N SER A 315 -20.72 4.32 -2.53
CA SER A 315 -20.46 5.20 -1.37
C SER A 315 -21.61 6.16 -1.07
N ILE A 316 -21.70 6.59 0.19
CA ILE A 316 -22.65 7.62 0.65
C ILE A 316 -21.85 8.84 1.11
N HIS A 317 -21.91 9.92 0.32
CA HIS A 317 -21.31 11.23 0.63
C HIS A 317 -22.34 12.30 1.00
N ILE A 318 -23.59 12.11 0.58
CA ILE A 318 -24.65 13.10 0.67
C ILE A 318 -25.80 12.58 1.51
N MET A 319 -26.20 13.36 2.51
CA MET A 319 -27.36 13.07 3.37
C MET A 319 -28.23 14.32 3.45
N TYR A 320 -29.54 14.16 3.30
CA TYR A 320 -30.48 15.29 3.30
C TYR A 320 -30.14 16.38 2.27
N LEU A 321 -29.65 15.98 1.10
CA LEU A 321 -29.18 16.83 -0.01
C LEU A 321 -27.92 17.66 0.26
N ASP A 322 -27.33 17.56 1.45
CA ASP A 322 -26.09 18.25 1.78
C ASP A 322 -24.95 17.22 1.87
N ASP A 323 -23.79 17.60 1.31
CA ASP A 323 -22.54 16.93 1.61
C ASP A 323 -22.25 17.16 3.09
N PHE A 324 -22.33 16.09 3.89
CA PHE A 324 -22.21 16.21 5.33
C PHE A 324 -20.75 16.38 5.79
N ALA A 325 -19.76 16.23 4.91
CA ALA A 325 -18.39 16.64 5.16
C ALA A 325 -18.22 18.16 5.16
N ILE A 326 -19.05 18.87 4.39
CA ILE A 326 -19.03 20.34 4.26
C ILE A 326 -20.10 20.99 5.14
N ASN A 327 -21.34 20.50 5.07
CA ASN A 327 -22.50 21.01 5.80
C ASN A 327 -23.28 19.86 6.46
N GLY A 328 -22.71 19.29 7.52
CA GLY A 328 -23.32 18.18 8.25
C GLY A 328 -24.43 18.55 9.24
N ASN A 329 -24.89 19.81 9.31
CA ASN A 329 -25.83 20.25 10.36
C ASN A 329 -27.14 19.44 10.39
N ALA A 330 -27.70 19.13 9.22
CA ALA A 330 -28.93 18.34 9.12
C ALA A 330 -28.74 16.92 9.66
N LEU A 331 -27.59 16.30 9.37
CA LEU A 331 -27.29 14.93 9.78
C LEU A 331 -26.79 14.84 11.23
N TYR A 332 -25.91 15.74 11.66
CA TYR A 332 -25.27 15.64 12.98
C TYR A 332 -26.07 16.34 14.09
N GLY A 333 -26.89 17.33 13.74
CA GLY A 333 -27.71 18.10 14.69
C GLY A 333 -28.80 17.29 15.40
N GLN A 334 -29.14 16.10 14.88
CA GLN A 334 -30.09 15.17 15.49
C GLN A 334 -29.48 14.26 16.57
N GLY A 335 -28.17 14.34 16.80
CA GLY A 335 -27.44 13.54 17.79
C GLY A 335 -26.85 12.24 17.24
N LYS A 336 -25.76 11.78 17.87
CA LYS A 336 -24.88 10.69 17.39
C LYS A 336 -25.62 9.42 16.99
N GLN A 337 -26.45 8.89 17.89
CA GLN A 337 -27.18 7.64 17.65
C GLN A 337 -28.01 7.73 16.36
N LYS A 338 -28.84 8.77 16.26
CA LYS A 338 -29.75 8.95 15.12
C LYS A 338 -28.99 9.26 13.82
N ALA A 339 -27.93 10.06 13.89
CA ALA A 339 -27.05 10.34 12.75
C ALA A 339 -26.46 9.06 12.14
N TYR A 340 -25.92 8.19 12.99
CA TYR A 340 -25.28 6.96 12.54
C TYR A 340 -26.31 5.90 12.11
N ASP A 341 -27.46 5.82 12.78
CA ASP A 341 -28.59 4.98 12.34
C ASP A 341 -29.10 5.37 10.95
N ASP A 342 -29.27 6.66 10.68
CA ASP A 342 -29.75 7.13 9.39
C ASP A 342 -28.71 6.92 8.28
N TYR A 343 -27.42 7.05 8.58
CA TYR A 343 -26.35 6.71 7.65
C TYR A 343 -26.31 5.21 7.33
N LEU A 344 -26.40 4.34 8.34
CA LEU A 344 -26.45 2.88 8.13
C LEU A 344 -27.69 2.47 7.32
N LYS A 345 -28.85 3.11 7.53
CA LYS A 345 -30.05 2.89 6.72
C LYS A 345 -29.83 3.30 5.26
N ALA A 346 -29.13 4.41 5.00
CA ALA A 346 -28.79 4.81 3.64
C ALA A 346 -27.85 3.79 2.95
N LEU A 347 -26.88 3.22 3.68
CA LEU A 347 -26.04 2.14 3.17
C LEU A 347 -26.85 0.88 2.86
N ILE A 348 -27.78 0.49 3.74
CA ILE A 348 -28.69 -0.65 3.51
C ILE A 348 -29.55 -0.39 2.27
N GLU A 349 -30.14 0.80 2.16
CA GLU A 349 -30.96 1.18 1.00
C GLU A 349 -30.15 1.11 -0.30
N MET A 350 -28.91 1.63 -0.31
CA MET A 350 -28.01 1.51 -1.47
C MET A 350 -27.77 0.06 -1.86
N VAL A 351 -27.45 -0.80 -0.88
CA VAL A 351 -27.24 -2.24 -1.11
C VAL A 351 -28.52 -2.93 -1.59
N GLU A 352 -29.70 -2.52 -1.14
CA GLU A 352 -30.98 -3.13 -1.52
C GLU A 352 -31.61 -2.51 -2.78
N SER A 353 -31.14 -1.35 -3.22
CA SER A 353 -31.63 -0.64 -4.41
C SER A 353 -31.44 -1.44 -5.70
N GLY A 354 -30.54 -2.43 -5.68
CA GLY A 354 -30.11 -3.21 -6.85
C GLY A 354 -29.04 -2.51 -7.69
N LEU A 355 -28.47 -1.38 -7.24
CA LEU A 355 -27.28 -0.80 -7.85
C LEU A 355 -26.19 -1.88 -7.98
N ASP A 356 -25.61 -2.02 -9.18
CA ASP A 356 -24.57 -3.00 -9.47
C ASP A 356 -23.19 -2.43 -9.14
N PHE A 357 -22.63 -2.83 -7.99
CA PHE A 357 -21.32 -2.43 -7.50
C PHE A 357 -20.67 -3.58 -6.72
N ASP A 358 -19.35 -3.52 -6.53
CA ASP A 358 -18.56 -4.66 -6.03
C ASP A 358 -18.10 -4.48 -4.58
N VAL A 359 -17.85 -3.23 -4.18
CA VAL A 359 -17.31 -2.87 -2.86
C VAL A 359 -18.22 -1.85 -2.19
N LEU A 360 -18.63 -2.14 -0.96
CA LEU A 360 -19.26 -1.15 -0.08
C LEU A 360 -18.17 -0.21 0.45
N GLY A 361 -18.10 1.00 -0.09
CA GLY A 361 -17.14 2.03 0.28
C GLY A 361 -17.33 2.48 1.72
N HIS A 362 -16.22 2.88 2.35
CA HIS A 362 -16.06 3.40 3.71
C HIS A 362 -17.35 3.59 4.51
N PHE A 363 -17.88 2.49 5.05
CA PHE A 363 -19.11 2.48 5.85
C PHE A 363 -18.99 3.32 7.14
N ASP A 364 -17.77 3.72 7.50
CA ASP A 364 -17.47 4.56 8.64
C ASP A 364 -17.31 6.04 8.28
N TYR A 365 -17.48 6.45 7.02
CA TYR A 365 -17.22 7.83 6.57
C TYR A 365 -18.00 8.89 7.38
N VAL A 366 -19.20 8.56 7.86
CA VAL A 366 -20.01 9.43 8.74
C VAL A 366 -19.28 9.87 10.01
N ILE A 367 -18.30 9.11 10.50
CA ILE A 367 -17.55 9.47 11.72
C ILE A 367 -16.43 10.48 11.46
N ARG A 368 -16.03 10.69 10.19
CA ARG A 368 -14.91 11.57 9.81
C ARG A 368 -15.18 13.05 10.11
N TYR A 369 -16.44 13.47 10.13
CA TYR A 369 -16.85 14.89 10.19
C TYR A 369 -17.87 15.20 11.30
N SER A 370 -18.14 14.24 12.19
CA SER A 370 -19.28 14.32 13.10
C SER A 370 -19.15 15.34 14.24
N GLY A 371 -17.92 15.68 14.61
CA GLY A 371 -17.64 16.63 15.71
C GLY A 371 -18.07 16.14 17.09
N TYR A 372 -18.51 14.89 17.24
CA TYR A 372 -18.86 14.32 18.53
C TYR A 372 -17.62 14.07 19.40
N ALA A 373 -17.79 14.20 20.72
CA ALA A 373 -16.69 14.00 21.67
C ALA A 373 -16.05 12.61 21.57
N ASP A 374 -16.88 11.59 21.34
CA ASP A 374 -16.46 10.27 20.87
C ASP A 374 -17.09 10.04 19.49
N PRO A 375 -16.32 10.14 18.39
CA PRO A 375 -16.84 9.95 17.05
C PRO A 375 -17.02 8.47 16.70
N LYS A 376 -16.47 7.50 17.44
CA LYS A 376 -16.52 6.09 17.03
C LYS A 376 -17.96 5.57 16.90
N MET A 377 -18.19 4.81 15.85
CA MET A 377 -19.39 3.99 15.68
C MET A 377 -19.07 2.59 16.21
N TYR A 378 -19.83 2.14 17.21
CA TYR A 378 -19.65 0.83 17.83
C TYR A 378 -20.71 -0.15 17.32
N TYR A 379 -20.32 -1.41 17.15
CA TYR A 379 -21.25 -2.45 16.72
C TYR A 379 -22.47 -2.57 17.65
N GLN A 380 -22.22 -2.59 18.96
CA GLN A 380 -23.26 -2.83 19.97
C GLN A 380 -24.40 -1.78 19.95
N ASP A 381 -24.09 -0.54 19.55
CA ASP A 381 -25.06 0.56 19.53
C ASP A 381 -25.97 0.50 18.29
N HIS A 382 -25.58 -0.27 17.26
CA HIS A 382 -26.26 -0.35 15.96
C HIS A 382 -26.40 -1.80 15.45
N ALA A 383 -26.43 -2.77 16.35
CA ALA A 383 -26.27 -4.19 16.03
C ALA A 383 -27.28 -4.72 14.99
N GLU A 384 -28.56 -4.32 15.12
CA GLU A 384 -29.60 -4.74 14.18
C GLU A 384 -29.35 -4.23 12.75
N LEU A 385 -28.89 -2.98 12.61
CA LEU A 385 -28.60 -2.37 11.31
C LEU A 385 -27.34 -2.98 10.69
N PHE A 386 -26.28 -3.21 11.47
CA PHE A 386 -25.09 -3.90 10.97
C PHE A 386 -25.40 -5.34 10.54
N ASP A 387 -26.14 -6.10 11.34
CA ASP A 387 -26.53 -7.47 10.97
C ASP A 387 -27.35 -7.50 9.68
N HIS A 388 -28.23 -6.52 9.47
CA HIS A 388 -28.97 -6.36 8.22
C HIS A 388 -28.03 -6.06 7.06
N LEU A 389 -27.22 -5.00 7.17
CA LEU A 389 -26.26 -4.58 6.15
C LEU A 389 -25.34 -5.73 5.74
N PHE A 390 -24.78 -6.45 6.71
CA PHE A 390 -23.88 -7.58 6.47
C PHE A 390 -24.56 -8.73 5.74
N LYS A 391 -25.76 -9.13 6.16
CA LYS A 391 -26.52 -10.15 5.44
C LYS A 391 -26.82 -9.72 4.00
N ALA A 392 -27.13 -8.45 3.79
CA ALA A 392 -27.41 -7.90 2.46
C ALA A 392 -26.16 -7.95 1.56
N ILE A 393 -25.01 -7.43 2.01
CA ILE A 393 -23.78 -7.46 1.19
C ILE A 393 -23.27 -8.89 0.98
N ILE A 394 -23.36 -9.78 1.97
CA ILE A 394 -22.98 -11.19 1.82
C ILE A 394 -23.85 -11.87 0.77
N THR A 395 -25.17 -11.67 0.83
CA THR A 395 -26.12 -12.26 -0.12
C THR A 395 -25.88 -11.77 -1.54
N ARG A 396 -25.49 -10.50 -1.70
CA ARG A 396 -25.19 -9.89 -3.00
C ARG A 396 -23.77 -10.14 -3.50
N GLY A 397 -22.89 -10.73 -2.70
CA GLY A 397 -21.48 -10.93 -3.07
C GLY A 397 -20.67 -9.63 -3.11
N ILE A 398 -21.08 -8.62 -2.34
CA ILE A 398 -20.40 -7.33 -2.24
C ILE A 398 -19.32 -7.41 -1.16
N SER A 399 -18.10 -6.96 -1.48
CA SER A 399 -17.00 -6.88 -0.53
C SER A 399 -17.19 -5.71 0.43
N LEU A 400 -16.79 -5.90 1.69
CA LEU A 400 -16.71 -4.83 2.68
C LEU A 400 -15.37 -4.10 2.56
N GLU A 401 -15.38 -2.78 2.33
CA GLU A 401 -14.14 -2.01 2.39
C GLU A 401 -13.63 -1.90 3.84
N VAL A 402 -12.30 -2.04 4.01
CA VAL A 402 -11.61 -1.73 5.27
C VAL A 402 -10.72 -0.52 5.04
N ASN A 403 -11.34 0.65 5.13
CA ASN A 403 -10.73 1.92 4.78
C ASN A 403 -9.86 2.47 5.92
N THR A 404 -8.62 2.89 5.64
CA THR A 404 -7.72 3.44 6.67
C THR A 404 -7.75 4.96 6.81
N ARG A 405 -8.44 5.66 5.90
CA ARG A 405 -8.48 7.12 5.79
C ARG A 405 -8.99 7.81 7.04
N THR A 406 -10.05 7.28 7.65
CA THR A 406 -10.69 7.87 8.83
C THR A 406 -9.68 8.05 9.96
N ARG A 407 -8.93 6.99 10.30
CA ARG A 407 -7.89 7.05 11.31
C ARG A 407 -6.68 7.87 10.86
N TYR A 408 -6.28 7.73 9.60
CA TYR A 408 -5.17 8.51 9.05
C TYR A 408 -5.41 10.03 9.17
N ARG A 409 -6.63 10.50 8.88
CA ARG A 409 -6.99 11.92 9.04
C ARG A 409 -6.92 12.39 10.49
N GLN A 410 -7.43 11.60 11.44
CA GLN A 410 -7.31 11.92 12.88
C GLN A 410 -5.84 12.13 13.29
N ILE A 411 -4.95 11.23 12.86
CA ILE A 411 -3.51 11.31 13.13
C ILE A 411 -2.89 12.56 12.49
N ARG A 412 -3.20 12.84 11.21
CA ARG A 412 -2.65 13.98 10.46
C ARG A 412 -3.13 15.32 11.01
N SER A 413 -4.40 15.42 11.42
CA SER A 413 -5.00 16.62 12.02
C SER A 413 -4.55 16.87 13.46
N ARG A 414 -3.72 15.98 14.05
CA ARG A 414 -3.34 15.99 15.47
C ARG A 414 -4.53 15.92 16.42
N GLU A 415 -5.61 15.32 15.94
CA GLU A 415 -6.76 14.97 16.77
C GLU A 415 -6.41 13.73 17.61
N GLN A 416 -7.30 13.38 18.54
CA GLN A 416 -7.17 12.14 19.27
C GLN A 416 -7.27 10.95 18.30
N ASP A 417 -6.24 10.11 18.25
CA ASP A 417 -6.28 8.82 17.54
C ASP A 417 -7.22 7.89 18.30
N TRP A 418 -8.44 7.71 17.80
CA TRP A 418 -9.42 6.78 18.36
C TRP A 418 -9.13 5.33 17.98
N GLY A 419 -8.08 5.09 17.20
CA GLY A 419 -7.72 3.80 16.66
C GLY A 419 -8.58 3.41 15.46
N MET A 420 -8.46 2.16 15.04
CA MET A 420 -9.27 1.59 13.97
C MET A 420 -10.76 1.59 14.35
N THR A 421 -11.62 1.62 13.34
CA THR A 421 -13.06 1.34 13.44
C THR A 421 -13.30 0.08 14.26
N ASP A 422 -14.38 0.08 15.04
CA ASP A 422 -14.64 -0.92 16.07
C ASP A 422 -14.46 -2.35 15.52
N LEU A 423 -13.52 -3.10 16.12
CA LEU A 423 -13.18 -4.45 15.66
C LEU A 423 -14.35 -5.42 15.80
N ALA A 424 -15.30 -5.14 16.70
CA ALA A 424 -16.51 -5.94 16.84
C ALA A 424 -17.38 -5.93 15.56
N ILE A 425 -17.33 -4.85 14.78
CA ILE A 425 -18.04 -4.72 13.49
C ILE A 425 -17.48 -5.78 12.51
N PHE A 426 -16.15 -5.86 12.36
CA PHE A 426 -15.51 -6.83 11.48
C PHE A 426 -15.63 -8.27 12.01
N ALA A 427 -15.55 -8.47 13.33
CA ALA A 427 -15.78 -9.77 13.95
C ALA A 427 -17.19 -10.27 13.66
N ARG A 428 -18.19 -9.39 13.76
CA ARG A 428 -19.57 -9.75 13.44
C ARG A 428 -19.77 -10.10 11.97
N TYR A 429 -19.23 -9.29 11.05
CA TYR A 429 -19.25 -9.60 9.62
C TYR A 429 -18.67 -11.00 9.35
N TYR A 430 -17.55 -11.34 9.99
CA TYR A 430 -16.93 -12.66 9.89
C TYR A 430 -17.81 -13.79 10.47
N GLU A 431 -18.43 -13.59 11.63
CA GLU A 431 -19.36 -14.54 12.27
C GLU A 431 -20.57 -14.85 11.38
N LEU A 432 -21.11 -13.84 10.69
CA LEU A 432 -22.23 -13.98 9.77
C LEU A 432 -21.88 -14.66 8.44
N GLY A 433 -20.62 -15.07 8.25
CA GLY A 433 -20.14 -15.75 7.04
C GLY A 433 -19.45 -14.83 6.03
N GLY A 434 -19.30 -13.54 6.34
CA GLY A 434 -18.58 -12.58 5.51
C GLY A 434 -17.09 -12.91 5.41
N ARG A 435 -16.55 -12.90 4.19
CA ARG A 435 -15.12 -13.19 3.93
C ARG A 435 -14.47 -12.19 2.98
N MET A 436 -15.25 -11.52 2.14
CA MET A 436 -14.75 -10.56 1.17
C MET A 436 -14.51 -9.21 1.87
N ILE A 437 -13.24 -8.93 2.11
CA ILE A 437 -12.78 -7.64 2.60
C ILE A 437 -11.80 -7.02 1.60
N THR A 438 -11.87 -5.70 1.46
CA THR A 438 -11.03 -4.93 0.56
C THR A 438 -10.31 -3.83 1.36
N PRO A 439 -9.09 -4.07 1.87
CA PRO A 439 -8.31 -3.04 2.54
C PRO A 439 -7.89 -1.95 1.55
N ALA A 440 -8.16 -0.69 1.90
CA ALA A 440 -7.90 0.44 1.01
C ALA A 440 -7.55 1.71 1.79
N THR A 441 -6.89 2.67 1.13
CA THR A 441 -6.43 3.90 1.79
C THR A 441 -7.24 5.15 1.50
N ASP A 442 -8.05 5.16 0.42
CA ASP A 442 -8.76 6.37 -0.04
C ASP A 442 -7.75 7.50 -0.32
N ALA A 443 -6.65 7.13 -0.99
CA ALA A 443 -5.50 8.03 -1.17
C ALA A 443 -5.85 9.16 -2.16
N HIS A 444 -5.63 10.39 -1.72
CA HIS A 444 -5.71 11.63 -2.52
C HIS A 444 -4.31 12.25 -2.75
N ALA A 445 -3.28 11.59 -2.23
CA ALA A 445 -1.89 11.94 -2.46
C ALA A 445 -0.99 10.70 -2.30
N GLU A 446 0.18 10.74 -2.95
CA GLU A 446 1.11 9.63 -3.02
C GLU A 446 1.63 9.17 -1.64
N GLU A 447 1.82 10.09 -0.70
CA GLU A 447 2.28 9.76 0.65
C GLU A 447 1.26 8.95 1.46
N GLU A 448 -0.01 8.93 1.03
CA GLU A 448 -1.12 8.27 1.71
C GLU A 448 -1.21 6.79 1.34
N LEU A 449 -0.66 6.40 0.17
CA LEU A 449 -0.64 5.02 -0.29
C LEU A 449 -0.01 4.10 0.76
N PHE A 450 -0.72 3.00 1.06
CA PHE A 450 -0.39 1.98 2.04
C PHE A 450 -0.41 2.41 3.53
N CYS A 451 -0.84 3.64 3.83
CA CYS A 451 -0.84 4.11 5.21
C CYS A 451 -1.77 3.26 6.10
N LEU A 452 -1.22 2.81 7.25
CA LEU A 452 -1.88 2.00 8.27
C LEU A 452 -2.34 0.59 7.83
N ILE A 453 -2.20 0.22 6.54
CA ILE A 453 -2.68 -1.07 6.00
C ILE A 453 -2.06 -2.27 6.74
N SER A 454 -0.75 -2.25 7.01
CA SER A 454 -0.09 -3.35 7.73
C SER A 454 -0.63 -3.58 9.14
N GLU A 455 -1.00 -2.51 9.85
CA GLU A 455 -1.60 -2.63 11.18
C GLU A 455 -3.03 -3.16 11.07
N THR A 456 -3.81 -2.62 10.13
CA THR A 456 -5.17 -3.07 9.82
C THR A 456 -5.21 -4.56 9.50
N ILE A 457 -4.37 -5.04 8.59
CA ILE A 457 -4.25 -6.46 8.23
C ILE A 457 -3.97 -7.31 9.47
N ARG A 458 -3.06 -6.88 10.34
CA ARG A 458 -2.75 -7.63 11.58
C ARG A 458 -3.98 -7.78 12.47
N ARG A 459 -4.78 -6.73 12.62
CA ARG A 459 -6.03 -6.77 13.42
C ARG A 459 -7.07 -7.68 12.79
N LEU A 460 -7.24 -7.62 11.46
CA LEU A 460 -8.15 -8.50 10.73
C LEU A 460 -7.77 -9.97 10.83
N LYS A 461 -6.47 -10.30 10.79
CA LYS A 461 -5.99 -11.68 10.99
C LYS A 461 -6.29 -12.22 12.39
N GLN A 462 -6.33 -11.37 13.42
CA GLN A 462 -6.72 -11.79 14.77
C GLN A 462 -8.20 -12.19 14.85
N ILE A 463 -9.04 -11.69 13.93
CA ILE A 463 -10.46 -12.06 13.81
C ILE A 463 -10.61 -13.38 13.03
N GLY A 464 -9.75 -13.62 12.04
CA GLY A 464 -9.76 -14.84 11.24
C GLY A 464 -9.67 -14.61 9.72
N PHE A 465 -9.59 -13.36 9.26
CA PHE A 465 -9.38 -13.07 7.85
C PHE A 465 -7.98 -13.51 7.40
N THR A 466 -7.92 -14.36 6.38
CA THR A 466 -6.67 -14.85 5.78
C THR A 466 -6.43 -14.30 4.37
N GLN A 467 -7.45 -13.69 3.76
CA GLN A 467 -7.39 -13.18 2.40
C GLN A 467 -8.03 -11.79 2.30
N GLY A 468 -7.45 -10.96 1.44
CA GLY A 468 -8.07 -9.74 0.93
C GLY A 468 -8.63 -9.98 -0.46
N THR A 469 -9.42 -9.01 -0.94
CA THR A 469 -10.07 -9.06 -2.26
C THR A 469 -9.72 -7.80 -3.04
N TYR A 470 -9.50 -7.95 -4.34
CA TYR A 470 -9.55 -6.87 -5.33
C TYR A 470 -10.31 -7.38 -6.55
N PHE A 471 -10.59 -6.53 -7.53
CA PHE A 471 -11.46 -6.91 -8.65
C PHE A 471 -10.78 -6.66 -10.00
N LYS A 472 -11.06 -7.53 -10.97
CA LYS A 472 -10.74 -7.33 -12.39
C LYS A 472 -11.94 -7.73 -13.23
N ALA A 473 -12.31 -6.90 -14.19
CA ALA A 473 -13.54 -7.08 -14.97
C ALA A 473 -14.76 -7.44 -14.08
N ARG A 474 -14.91 -6.76 -12.93
CA ARG A 474 -15.96 -6.99 -11.92
C ARG A 474 -15.93 -8.38 -11.25
N GLN A 475 -14.86 -9.16 -11.43
CA GLN A 475 -14.68 -10.47 -10.80
C GLN A 475 -13.71 -10.39 -9.61
N PRO A 476 -14.04 -10.98 -8.45
CA PRO A 476 -13.18 -10.93 -7.28
C PRO A 476 -11.95 -11.81 -7.46
N ILE A 477 -10.79 -11.26 -7.09
CA ILE A 477 -9.50 -11.95 -7.01
C ILE A 477 -9.00 -11.87 -5.57
N TYR A 478 -8.68 -13.03 -5.00
CA TYR A 478 -8.22 -13.17 -3.63
C TYR A 478 -6.70 -13.17 -3.54
N TYR A 479 -6.16 -12.55 -2.49
CA TYR A 479 -4.75 -12.56 -2.18
C TYR A 479 -4.53 -12.79 -0.69
N ASP A 480 -3.43 -13.46 -0.33
CA ASP A 480 -3.14 -13.79 1.07
C ASP A 480 -2.81 -12.54 1.89
N LEU A 481 -3.31 -12.53 3.13
CA LEU A 481 -2.94 -11.59 4.20
C LEU A 481 -1.89 -12.27 5.10
N LEU A 482 -0.61 -12.05 4.78
CA LEU A 482 0.57 -12.71 5.35
C LEU A 482 1.00 -12.21 6.72
#